data_AF-A0A538H3S5-F1
#
_entry.id   AF-A0A538H3S5-F1
#
_cell.length_a   1.000
_cell.length_b   1.000
_cell.length_c   1.000
_cell.angle_alpha   90.00
_cell.angle_beta   90.00
_cell.angle_gamma   90.00
#
_symmetry.space_group_name_H-M   'P 1'
#
loop_
_entity.id
_entity.type
_entity.pdbx_description
1 polymer ?
#
loop_
_entity_poly.entity_id
_entity_poly.type
_entity_poly.pdbx_seq_one_letter_code
_entity_poly.pdbx_strand_id
1 'polypeptide(L)'
;AKCGPDIIYLDGAEGGTGAGPHIATEETGIPLLAAIPEARRALENVGLEDEIDLVVAGGIRNGGDVAKCLALGAKAVAIGHSALMALNCNKEIPGVTDYEGTIGVPAGQCYHCHTGRCPVGITTQDPELRKRLVVEDAAERVYNFLHTLTLEVQMLARACGKTNVHSLEPEDLCALTVEAAAMAKVPLAGTEWIPGVSEERTLAEMKRMLEKHLEYPVDYLPSQVEEAVPD
;
A
#
# COMPACT_ATOMS: atom_id res chain seq x y z
N ALA A 1 5.74 -18.33 -3.02
CA ALA A 1 6.93 -18.37 -3.89
C ALA A 1 7.27 -19.80 -4.34
N LYS A 2 7.75 -20.71 -3.48
CA LYS A 2 8.23 -22.05 -3.88
C LYS A 2 7.23 -22.97 -4.61
N CYS A 3 5.92 -22.70 -4.52
CA CYS A 3 4.89 -23.42 -5.27
C CYS A 3 4.72 -22.90 -6.72
N GLY A 4 5.53 -21.94 -7.16
CA GLY A 4 5.52 -21.36 -8.51
C GLY A 4 4.26 -20.57 -8.90
N PRO A 5 3.68 -19.70 -8.03
CA PRO A 5 2.61 -18.82 -8.49
C PRO A 5 3.19 -17.68 -9.33
N ASP A 6 2.45 -17.24 -10.36
CA ASP A 6 2.82 -16.04 -11.12
C ASP A 6 2.61 -14.75 -10.31
N ILE A 7 1.62 -14.76 -9.41
CA ILE A 7 1.20 -13.61 -8.62
C ILE A 7 1.01 -14.01 -7.16
N ILE A 8 1.45 -13.15 -6.24
CA ILE A 8 1.03 -13.17 -4.84
C ILE A 8 0.16 -11.95 -4.60
N TYR A 9 -1.07 -12.19 -4.12
CA TYR A 9 -1.99 -11.13 -3.72
C TYR A 9 -1.90 -10.93 -2.21
N LEU A 10 -1.46 -9.74 -1.79
CA LEU A 10 -1.28 -9.36 -0.39
C LEU A 10 -2.32 -8.31 0.02
N ASP A 11 -3.20 -8.66 0.96
CA ASP A 11 -4.22 -7.74 1.49
C ASP A 11 -3.84 -7.29 2.91
N GLY A 12 -3.85 -5.99 3.15
CA GLY A 12 -3.59 -5.40 4.46
C GLY A 12 -4.80 -5.49 5.39
N ALA A 13 -4.57 -5.19 6.68
CA ALA A 13 -5.63 -5.13 7.69
C ALA A 13 -6.76 -4.15 7.33
N GLU A 14 -6.47 -3.16 6.48
CA GLU A 14 -7.40 -2.11 6.02
C GLU A 14 -8.41 -2.61 4.96
N GLY A 15 -8.40 -3.91 4.63
CA GLY A 15 -9.35 -4.54 3.73
C GLY A 15 -10.80 -4.41 4.20
N GLY A 16 -11.72 -4.19 3.26
CA GLY A 16 -13.16 -4.09 3.55
C GLY A 16 -13.87 -5.44 3.40
N THR A 17 -14.96 -5.64 4.15
CA THR A 17 -15.86 -6.78 3.96
C THR A 17 -17.32 -6.34 3.97
N GLY A 18 -18.17 -7.01 3.19
CA GLY A 18 -19.61 -6.83 3.24
C GLY A 18 -20.24 -7.43 4.51
N ALA A 19 -19.63 -8.48 5.06
CA ALA A 19 -20.03 -9.15 6.29
C ALA A 19 -18.84 -9.87 6.90
N GLY A 20 -18.56 -9.61 8.17
CA GLY A 20 -17.50 -10.28 8.91
C GLY A 20 -17.68 -10.06 10.41
N PRO A 21 -17.10 -10.92 11.26
CA PRO A 21 -17.08 -10.69 12.70
C PRO A 21 -16.28 -9.41 13.00
N HIS A 22 -16.86 -8.47 13.74
CA HIS A 22 -16.17 -7.23 14.12
C HIS A 22 -14.81 -7.49 14.78
N ILE A 23 -14.72 -8.50 15.65
CA ILE A 23 -13.45 -8.86 16.30
C ILE A 23 -12.38 -9.28 15.29
N ALA A 24 -12.75 -9.93 14.18
CA ALA A 24 -11.78 -10.30 13.16
C ALA A 24 -11.30 -9.05 12.39
N THR A 25 -12.21 -8.13 12.06
CA THR A 25 -11.87 -6.87 11.38
C THR A 25 -10.96 -5.97 12.24
N GLU A 26 -11.21 -5.87 13.54
CA GLU A 26 -10.50 -4.93 14.41
C GLU A 26 -9.21 -5.50 15.04
N GLU A 27 -9.16 -6.82 15.30
CA GLU A 27 -8.08 -7.44 16.08
C GLU A 27 -7.13 -8.33 15.26
N THR A 28 -7.28 -8.38 13.93
CA THR A 28 -6.44 -9.21 13.07
C THR A 28 -5.88 -8.47 11.87
N GLY A 29 -4.76 -8.95 11.34
CA GLY A 29 -4.10 -8.40 10.16
C GLY A 29 -2.84 -7.59 10.49
N ILE A 30 -2.14 -7.18 9.44
CA ILE A 30 -0.96 -6.34 9.50
C ILE A 30 -1.22 -5.12 8.60
N PRO A 31 -0.87 -3.89 9.03
CA PRO A 31 -1.03 -2.71 8.19
C PRO A 31 -0.31 -2.88 6.85
N LEU A 32 -0.97 -2.51 5.76
CA LEU A 32 -0.47 -2.78 4.41
C LEU A 32 0.96 -2.26 4.20
N LEU A 33 1.24 -1.02 4.63
CA LEU A 33 2.56 -0.40 4.46
C LEU A 33 3.68 -1.10 5.22
N ALA A 34 3.36 -1.85 6.27
CA ALA A 34 4.33 -2.69 6.98
C ALA A 34 4.50 -4.07 6.34
N ALA A 35 3.46 -4.58 5.67
CA ALA A 35 3.47 -5.90 5.07
C ALA A 35 4.22 -5.95 3.72
N ILE A 36 4.14 -4.88 2.91
CA ILE A 36 4.76 -4.86 1.57
C ILE A 36 6.29 -5.08 1.63
N PRO A 37 7.08 -4.34 2.43
CA PRO A 37 8.54 -4.52 2.46
C PRO A 37 8.94 -5.92 2.92
N GLU A 38 8.18 -6.51 3.84
CA GLU A 38 8.42 -7.85 4.35
C GLU A 38 8.15 -8.92 3.28
N ALA A 39 7.05 -8.77 2.53
CA ALA A 39 6.73 -9.66 1.43
C ALA A 39 7.76 -9.54 0.29
N ARG A 40 8.18 -8.31 -0.02
CA ARG A 40 9.21 -8.03 -1.03
C ARG A 40 10.55 -8.67 -0.64
N ARG A 41 11.03 -8.42 0.58
CA ARG A 41 12.25 -9.04 1.11
C ARG A 41 12.17 -10.57 1.13
N ALA A 42 11.00 -11.12 1.43
CA ALA A 42 10.80 -12.57 1.41
C ALA A 42 10.94 -13.17 0.01
N LEU A 43 10.53 -12.45 -1.04
CA LEU A 43 10.75 -12.85 -2.44
C LEU A 43 12.22 -12.75 -2.84
N GLU A 44 12.90 -11.66 -2.46
CA GLU A 44 14.33 -11.44 -2.71
C GLU A 44 15.19 -12.52 -2.05
N ASN A 45 14.87 -12.88 -0.81
CA ASN A 45 15.58 -13.92 -0.07
C ASN A 45 15.54 -15.30 -0.75
N VAL A 46 14.57 -15.53 -1.64
CA VAL A 46 14.46 -16.78 -2.39
C VAL A 46 14.80 -16.60 -3.88
N GLY A 47 15.20 -15.40 -4.31
CA GLY A 47 15.60 -15.10 -5.69
C GLY A 47 14.44 -15.17 -6.69
N LEU A 48 13.20 -14.91 -6.27
CA LEU A 48 12.00 -15.02 -7.12
C LEU A 48 11.27 -13.69 -7.29
N GLU A 49 11.96 -12.60 -7.00
CA GLU A 49 11.41 -11.27 -6.86
C GLU A 49 11.12 -10.59 -8.21
N ASP A 50 11.79 -11.04 -9.27
CA ASP A 50 11.53 -10.63 -10.66
C ASP A 50 10.58 -11.59 -11.39
N GLU A 51 10.35 -12.78 -10.83
CA GLU A 51 9.49 -13.82 -11.43
C GLU A 51 8.05 -13.77 -10.92
N ILE A 52 7.85 -13.33 -9.66
CA ILE A 52 6.54 -13.32 -9.00
C ILE A 52 6.09 -11.89 -8.78
N ASP A 53 4.99 -11.52 -9.43
CA ASP A 53 4.40 -10.20 -9.25
C ASP A 53 3.68 -10.09 -7.90
N LEU A 54 4.01 -9.06 -7.13
CA LEU A 54 3.34 -8.74 -5.87
C LEU A 54 2.19 -7.75 -6.12
N VAL A 55 0.94 -8.22 -6.03
CA VAL A 55 -0.25 -7.36 -6.12
C VAL A 55 -0.76 -7.08 -4.72
N VAL A 56 -1.00 -5.81 -4.40
CA VAL A 56 -1.40 -5.43 -3.03
C VAL A 56 -2.75 -4.74 -2.94
N ALA A 57 -3.42 -4.90 -1.80
CA ALA A 57 -4.72 -4.32 -1.52
C ALA A 57 -4.84 -3.92 -0.04
N GLY A 58 -5.84 -3.09 0.26
CA GLY A 58 -6.13 -2.62 1.62
C GLY A 58 -5.93 -1.11 1.75
N GLY A 59 -7.01 -0.38 2.02
CA GLY A 59 -6.94 1.06 2.35
C GLY A 59 -6.48 2.04 1.25
N ILE A 60 -6.33 1.60 -0.02
CA ILE A 60 -5.84 2.43 -1.13
C ILE A 60 -6.92 3.40 -1.63
N ARG A 61 -6.65 4.72 -1.58
CA ARG A 61 -7.69 5.75 -1.84
C ARG A 61 -7.32 6.80 -2.88
N ASN A 62 -6.04 7.05 -3.11
CA ASN A 62 -5.55 8.10 -4.01
C ASN A 62 -4.20 7.69 -4.62
N GLY A 63 -3.70 8.45 -5.60
CA GLY A 63 -2.46 8.14 -6.32
C GLY A 63 -1.22 8.21 -5.44
N GLY A 64 -1.27 8.93 -4.31
CA GLY A 64 -0.22 8.89 -3.28
C GLY A 64 -0.12 7.54 -2.58
N ASP A 65 -1.26 6.92 -2.25
CA ASP A 65 -1.29 5.56 -1.70
C ASP A 65 -0.75 4.57 -2.74
N VAL A 66 -1.11 4.72 -4.02
CA VAL A 66 -0.58 3.89 -5.12
C VAL A 66 0.94 4.04 -5.26
N ALA A 67 1.43 5.28 -5.31
CA ALA A 67 2.86 5.57 -5.46
C ALA A 67 3.67 4.94 -4.32
N LYS A 68 3.20 5.04 -3.07
CA LYS A 68 3.84 4.39 -1.92
C LYS A 68 3.87 2.87 -2.06
N CYS A 69 2.76 2.25 -2.47
CA CYS A 69 2.73 0.80 -2.65
C CYS A 69 3.73 0.33 -3.71
N LEU A 70 3.78 1.03 -4.85
CA LEU A 70 4.75 0.74 -5.92
C LEU A 70 6.19 0.91 -5.43
N ALA A 71 6.49 2.05 -4.79
CA ALA A 71 7.80 2.35 -4.22
C ALA A 71 8.27 1.28 -3.22
N LEU A 72 7.36 0.76 -2.38
CA LEU A 72 7.70 -0.28 -1.39
C LEU A 72 7.88 -1.68 -2.00
N GLY A 73 7.69 -1.85 -3.31
CA GLY A 73 7.96 -3.10 -4.03
C GLY A 73 6.73 -3.86 -4.53
N ALA A 74 5.54 -3.23 -4.52
CA ALA A 74 4.37 -3.80 -5.20
C ALA A 74 4.48 -3.63 -6.72
N LYS A 75 4.04 -4.64 -7.48
CA LYS A 75 3.87 -4.56 -8.93
C LYS A 75 2.63 -3.75 -9.30
N ALA A 76 1.52 -4.02 -8.61
CA ALA A 76 0.23 -3.40 -8.89
C ALA A 76 -0.58 -3.30 -7.61
N VAL A 77 -1.61 -2.47 -7.68
CA VAL A 77 -2.56 -2.26 -6.59
C VAL A 77 -3.95 -2.72 -7.00
N ALA A 78 -4.69 -3.29 -6.07
CA ALA A 78 -6.10 -3.61 -6.23
C ALA A 78 -6.95 -2.66 -5.38
N ILE A 79 -8.07 -2.24 -5.95
CA ILE A 79 -8.92 -1.18 -5.42
C ILE A 79 -10.34 -1.74 -5.22
N GLY A 80 -10.82 -1.69 -3.97
CA GLY A 80 -12.16 -2.16 -3.60
C GLY A 80 -13.03 -1.02 -3.07
N HIS A 81 -12.90 -0.70 -1.78
CA HIS A 81 -13.79 0.24 -1.09
C HIS A 81 -13.82 1.63 -1.74
N SER A 82 -12.67 2.20 -2.12
CA SER A 82 -12.64 3.52 -2.76
C SER A 82 -13.33 3.54 -4.14
N ALA A 83 -13.30 2.43 -4.89
CA ALA A 83 -14.12 2.28 -6.09
C ALA A 83 -15.63 2.19 -5.75
N LEU A 84 -16.02 1.51 -4.66
CA LEU A 84 -17.41 1.52 -4.18
C LEU A 84 -17.87 2.92 -3.77
N MET A 85 -17.00 3.74 -3.17
CA MET A 85 -17.28 5.15 -2.87
C MET A 85 -17.52 5.96 -4.14
N ALA A 86 -16.67 5.78 -5.17
CA ALA A 86 -16.89 6.40 -6.48
C ALA A 86 -18.20 5.94 -7.14
N LEU A 87 -18.59 4.68 -6.95
CA LEU A 87 -19.86 4.15 -7.47
C LEU A 87 -21.07 4.87 -6.89
N ASN A 88 -21.14 5.04 -5.57
CA ASN A 88 -22.13 5.83 -4.79
C ASN A 88 -22.15 5.44 -3.30
N CYS A 89 -21.28 4.56 -2.81
CA CYS A 89 -21.32 4.13 -1.41
C CYS A 89 -21.37 5.35 -0.48
N ASN A 90 -22.31 5.33 0.47
CA ASN A 90 -22.55 6.42 1.41
C ASN A 90 -23.01 7.77 0.83
N LYS A 91 -23.32 7.86 -0.48
CA LYS A 91 -23.81 9.09 -1.11
C LYS A 91 -25.30 9.30 -0.82
N GLU A 92 -25.66 10.50 -0.39
CA GLU A 92 -27.05 10.99 -0.37
C GLU A 92 -27.48 11.41 -1.79
N ILE A 93 -28.57 10.83 -2.28
CA ILE A 93 -29.17 11.10 -3.59
C ILE A 93 -30.59 11.60 -3.34
N PRO A 94 -30.83 12.92 -3.44
CA PRO A 94 -32.13 13.52 -3.13
C PRO A 94 -33.30 12.83 -3.85
N GLY A 95 -34.29 12.40 -3.08
CA GLY A 95 -35.48 11.73 -3.61
C GLY A 95 -35.28 10.25 -4.01
N VAL A 96 -34.08 9.69 -3.83
CA VAL A 96 -33.76 8.29 -4.14
C VAL A 96 -33.32 7.53 -2.90
N THR A 97 -32.41 8.10 -2.11
CA THR A 97 -31.91 7.48 -0.89
C THR A 97 -32.71 7.91 0.33
N ASP A 98 -32.86 6.98 1.26
CA ASP A 98 -33.40 7.23 2.59
C ASP A 98 -32.58 6.39 3.58
N TYR A 99 -31.42 6.92 4.00
CA TYR A 99 -30.50 6.18 4.87
C TYR A 99 -31.07 6.02 6.28
N GLU A 100 -31.67 7.08 6.84
CA GLU A 100 -32.22 7.04 8.20
C GLU A 100 -33.43 6.10 8.29
N GLY A 101 -34.34 6.12 7.30
CA GLY A 101 -35.49 5.22 7.28
C GLY A 101 -35.14 3.78 6.91
N THR A 102 -34.15 3.56 6.03
CA THR A 102 -33.80 2.21 5.55
C THR A 102 -32.85 1.47 6.50
N ILE A 103 -31.81 2.17 6.99
CA ILE A 103 -30.71 1.58 7.78
C ILE A 103 -30.66 2.13 9.22
N GLY A 104 -31.16 3.32 9.48
CA GLY A 104 -31.15 3.93 10.82
C GLY A 104 -29.92 4.80 11.12
N VAL A 105 -29.15 5.17 10.10
CA VAL A 105 -27.98 6.06 10.22
C VAL A 105 -28.00 7.06 9.07
N PRO A 106 -27.36 8.24 9.17
CA PRO A 106 -27.29 9.18 8.06
C PRO A 106 -26.36 8.67 6.94
N ALA A 107 -26.53 9.21 5.74
CA ALA A 107 -25.55 9.05 4.66
C ALA A 107 -24.14 9.49 5.12
N GLY A 108 -23.10 8.85 4.62
CA GLY A 108 -21.72 9.06 5.08
C GLY A 108 -21.28 8.16 6.25
N GLN A 109 -22.22 7.53 6.97
CA GLN A 109 -21.93 6.74 8.18
C GLN A 109 -22.41 5.28 8.09
N CYS A 110 -22.82 4.82 6.93
CA CYS A 110 -23.33 3.47 6.73
C CYS A 110 -22.20 2.45 6.52
N TYR A 111 -22.16 1.44 7.39
CA TYR A 111 -21.35 0.22 7.27
C TYR A 111 -22.20 -1.06 7.37
N HIS A 112 -23.51 -0.97 7.08
CA HIS A 112 -24.50 -2.04 7.29
C HIS A 112 -24.70 -2.93 6.05
N CYS A 113 -23.65 -3.15 5.26
CA CYS A 113 -23.69 -3.92 4.01
C CYS A 113 -24.29 -5.32 4.20
N HIS A 114 -24.00 -5.97 5.32
CA HIS A 114 -24.47 -7.30 5.69
C HIS A 114 -26.00 -7.42 5.78
N THR A 115 -26.73 -6.30 5.92
CA THR A 115 -28.19 -6.31 6.00
C THR A 115 -28.86 -6.51 4.64
N GLY A 116 -28.13 -6.33 3.54
CA GLY A 116 -28.70 -6.37 2.19
C GLY A 116 -29.66 -5.22 1.88
N ARG A 117 -29.72 -4.17 2.70
CA ARG A 117 -30.65 -3.03 2.55
C ARG A 117 -29.95 -1.75 2.07
N CYS A 118 -28.89 -1.89 1.27
CA CYS A 118 -28.09 -0.76 0.79
C CYS A 118 -28.95 0.34 0.11
N PRO A 119 -29.04 1.56 0.66
CA PRO A 119 -29.92 2.59 0.12
C PRO A 119 -29.57 3.06 -1.29
N VAL A 120 -28.32 2.89 -1.72
CA VAL A 120 -27.80 3.25 -3.05
C VAL A 120 -27.73 2.07 -4.03
N GLY A 121 -28.19 0.87 -3.64
CA GLY A 121 -28.30 -0.26 -4.56
C GLY A 121 -27.01 -1.02 -4.85
N ILE A 122 -25.93 -0.81 -4.08
CA ILE A 122 -24.63 -1.48 -4.30
C ILE A 122 -24.60 -2.87 -3.64
N THR A 123 -24.76 -2.93 -2.32
CA THR A 123 -24.68 -4.18 -1.53
C THR A 123 -26.07 -4.71 -1.18
N THR A 124 -26.85 -5.07 -2.21
CA THR A 124 -28.20 -5.59 -2.05
C THR A 124 -28.60 -6.54 -3.18
N GLN A 125 -29.47 -7.49 -2.86
CA GLN A 125 -30.11 -8.37 -3.85
C GLN A 125 -31.58 -7.97 -4.11
N ASP A 126 -32.12 -7.01 -3.35
CA ASP A 126 -33.48 -6.50 -3.52
C ASP A 126 -33.62 -5.84 -4.91
N PRO A 127 -34.56 -6.31 -5.77
CA PRO A 127 -34.76 -5.75 -7.09
C PRO A 127 -35.09 -4.25 -7.10
N GLU A 128 -35.82 -3.73 -6.10
CA GLU A 128 -36.19 -2.32 -6.03
C GLU A 128 -35.00 -1.46 -5.58
N LEU A 129 -34.19 -1.93 -4.63
CA LEU A 129 -32.98 -1.21 -4.22
C LEU A 129 -31.93 -1.20 -5.34
N ARG A 130 -31.77 -2.30 -6.08
CA ARG A 130 -30.81 -2.37 -7.21
C ARG A 130 -31.09 -1.35 -8.31
N LYS A 131 -32.36 -1.02 -8.57
CA LYS A 131 -32.75 0.01 -9.56
C LYS A 131 -32.20 1.40 -9.23
N ARG A 132 -31.81 1.66 -7.97
CA ARG A 132 -31.27 2.95 -7.54
C ARG A 132 -29.83 3.19 -8.05
N LEU A 133 -29.12 2.14 -8.47
CA LEU A 133 -27.81 2.25 -9.07
C LEU A 133 -27.94 2.41 -10.59
N VAL A 134 -27.86 3.66 -11.07
CA VAL A 134 -27.75 3.96 -12.51
C VAL A 134 -26.32 3.63 -12.95
N VAL A 135 -26.18 2.60 -13.79
CA VAL A 135 -24.89 1.97 -14.12
C VAL A 135 -24.01 2.92 -14.92
N GLU A 136 -24.57 3.65 -15.88
CA GLU A 136 -23.87 4.56 -16.77
C GLU A 136 -23.21 5.70 -15.98
N ASP A 137 -23.97 6.38 -15.13
CA ASP A 137 -23.45 7.46 -14.28
C ASP A 137 -22.42 6.94 -13.27
N ALA A 138 -22.61 5.72 -12.76
CA ALA A 138 -21.69 5.10 -11.82
C ALA A 138 -20.37 4.72 -12.48
N ALA A 139 -20.42 4.20 -13.71
CA ALA A 139 -19.24 3.88 -14.50
C ALA A 139 -18.43 5.14 -14.82
N GLU A 140 -19.09 6.25 -15.18
CA GLU A 140 -18.40 7.53 -15.42
C GLU A 140 -17.67 8.03 -14.17
N ARG A 141 -18.29 7.94 -12.99
CA ARG A 141 -17.63 8.32 -11.72
C ARG A 141 -16.43 7.43 -11.39
N VAL A 142 -16.56 6.11 -11.58
CA VAL A 142 -15.44 5.19 -11.38
C VAL A 142 -14.32 5.45 -12.37
N TYR A 143 -14.65 5.73 -13.63
CA TYR A 143 -13.67 6.14 -14.64
C TYR A 143 -12.92 7.39 -14.21
N ASN A 144 -13.63 8.45 -13.79
CA ASN A 144 -13.02 9.70 -13.34
C ASN A 144 -12.10 9.48 -12.13
N PHE A 145 -12.50 8.61 -11.20
CA PHE A 145 -11.70 8.23 -10.04
C PHE A 145 -10.40 7.51 -10.43
N LEU A 146 -10.49 6.45 -11.25
CA LEU A 146 -9.31 5.69 -11.72
C LEU A 146 -8.39 6.55 -12.60
N HIS A 147 -8.97 7.44 -13.42
CA HIS A 147 -8.21 8.38 -14.23
C HIS A 147 -7.43 9.37 -13.34
N THR A 148 -8.07 9.91 -12.30
CA THR A 148 -7.42 10.81 -11.34
C THR A 148 -6.29 10.13 -10.59
N LEU A 149 -6.52 8.91 -10.07
CA LEU A 149 -5.49 8.06 -9.47
C LEU A 149 -4.25 7.92 -10.38
N THR A 150 -4.49 7.66 -11.66
CA THR A 150 -3.44 7.49 -12.67
C THR A 150 -2.65 8.77 -12.88
N LEU A 151 -3.32 9.92 -12.95
CA LEU A 151 -2.65 11.21 -13.07
C LEU A 151 -1.82 11.55 -11.82
N GLU A 152 -2.34 11.29 -10.63
CA GLU A 152 -1.66 11.55 -9.37
C GLU A 152 -0.39 10.70 -9.21
N VAL A 153 -0.43 9.39 -9.52
CA VAL A 153 0.77 8.54 -9.44
C VAL A 153 1.82 8.95 -10.49
N GLN A 154 1.39 9.36 -11.69
CA GLN A 154 2.30 9.90 -12.71
C GLN A 154 2.94 11.23 -12.26
N MET A 155 2.18 12.09 -11.59
CA MET A 155 2.71 13.34 -11.03
C MET A 155 3.77 13.07 -9.97
N LEU A 156 3.55 12.10 -9.08
CA LEU A 156 4.52 11.74 -8.04
C LEU A 156 5.79 11.10 -8.63
N ALA A 157 5.64 10.17 -9.57
CA ALA A 157 6.80 9.60 -10.27
C ALA A 157 7.66 10.70 -10.93
N ARG A 158 7.03 11.67 -11.60
CA ARG A 158 7.75 12.82 -12.19
C ARG A 158 8.40 13.71 -11.14
N ALA A 159 7.75 13.93 -10.00
CA ALA A 159 8.32 14.70 -8.90
C ALA A 159 9.60 14.04 -8.34
N CYS A 160 9.67 12.72 -8.36
CA CYS A 160 10.86 11.92 -8.01
C CYS A 160 11.86 11.75 -9.18
N GLY A 161 11.66 12.45 -10.31
CA GLY A 161 12.55 12.35 -11.47
C GLY A 161 12.44 11.06 -12.27
N LYS A 162 11.38 10.26 -12.05
CA LYS A 162 11.15 8.98 -12.73
C LYS A 162 10.26 9.17 -13.96
N THR A 163 10.56 8.43 -15.03
CA THR A 163 9.77 8.43 -16.27
C THR A 163 8.70 7.33 -16.32
N ASN A 164 8.82 6.33 -15.44
CA ASN A 164 7.89 5.21 -15.28
C ASN A 164 7.51 5.08 -13.80
N VAL A 165 6.23 4.83 -13.51
CA VAL A 165 5.72 4.64 -12.14
C VAL A 165 6.31 3.41 -11.46
N HIS A 166 6.72 2.40 -12.23
CA HIS A 166 7.41 1.21 -11.71
C HIS A 166 8.90 1.45 -11.42
N SER A 167 9.41 2.66 -11.66
CA SER A 167 10.75 3.09 -11.25
C SER A 167 10.74 3.86 -9.93
N LEU A 168 9.58 3.96 -9.27
CA LEU A 168 9.49 4.42 -7.89
C LEU A 168 10.15 3.37 -6.99
N GLU A 169 10.98 3.82 -6.06
CA GLU A 169 11.78 2.97 -5.18
C GLU A 169 11.60 3.44 -3.71
N PRO A 170 11.96 2.61 -2.71
CA PRO A 170 11.83 3.00 -1.30
C PRO A 170 12.57 4.30 -0.95
N GLU A 171 13.65 4.62 -1.65
CA GLU A 171 14.45 5.84 -1.49
C GLU A 171 13.71 7.11 -1.91
N ASP A 172 12.65 7.00 -2.70
CA ASP A 172 11.77 8.12 -3.05
C ASP A 172 10.83 8.51 -1.89
N LEU A 173 10.83 7.75 -0.79
CA LEU A 173 10.01 7.95 0.38
C LEU A 173 10.84 8.36 1.61
N CYS A 174 10.24 9.16 2.47
CA CYS A 174 10.68 9.29 3.86
C CYS A 174 9.47 9.30 4.80
N ALA A 175 9.67 8.79 6.01
CA ALA A 175 8.65 8.75 7.05
C ALA A 175 8.74 9.99 7.95
N LEU A 176 7.59 10.50 8.39
CA LEU A 176 7.52 11.64 9.30
C LEU A 176 7.65 11.24 10.78
N THR A 177 7.45 9.96 11.09
CA THR A 177 7.56 9.43 12.46
C THR A 177 8.44 8.19 12.50
N VAL A 178 8.98 7.91 13.68
CA VAL A 178 9.87 6.75 13.91
C VAL A 178 9.12 5.44 13.69
N GLU A 179 7.86 5.36 14.08
CA GLU A 179 7.01 4.18 13.92
C GLU A 179 6.77 3.90 12.43
N ALA A 180 6.43 4.93 11.65
CA ALA A 180 6.23 4.79 10.21
C ALA A 180 7.54 4.38 9.51
N ALA A 181 8.68 4.94 9.92
CA ALA A 181 10.00 4.54 9.41
C ALA A 181 10.29 3.07 9.70
N ALA A 182 10.09 2.64 10.95
CA ALA A 182 10.34 1.27 11.40
C ALA A 182 9.42 0.24 10.71
N MET A 183 8.16 0.62 10.47
CA MET A 183 7.14 -0.23 9.85
C MET A 183 7.35 -0.36 8.34
N ALA A 184 7.45 0.76 7.63
CA ALA A 184 7.58 0.78 6.17
C ALA A 184 9.01 0.55 5.68
N LYS A 185 9.99 0.46 6.60
CA LYS A 185 11.41 0.25 6.30
C LYS A 185 11.99 1.35 5.40
N VAL A 186 11.56 2.59 5.63
CA VAL A 186 12.04 3.79 4.91
C VAL A 186 12.68 4.79 5.87
N PRO A 187 13.59 5.68 5.39
CA PRO A 187 14.28 6.63 6.26
C PRO A 187 13.36 7.60 6.98
N LEU A 188 13.71 7.96 8.21
CA LEU A 188 13.09 9.10 8.90
C LEU A 188 13.48 10.41 8.20
N ALA A 189 12.51 11.27 7.94
CA ALA A 189 12.68 12.52 7.21
C ALA A 189 13.84 13.36 7.75
N GLY A 190 14.74 13.78 6.86
CA GLY A 190 15.95 14.54 7.19
C GLY A 190 17.12 13.68 7.69
N THR A 191 17.02 12.35 7.59
CA THR A 191 18.07 11.40 8.01
C THR A 191 18.15 10.22 7.03
N GLU A 192 19.22 9.42 7.14
CA GLU A 192 19.34 8.09 6.50
C GLU A 192 18.97 6.95 7.47
N TRP A 193 18.47 7.29 8.66
CA TRP A 193 18.22 6.32 9.72
C TRP A 193 16.86 5.63 9.53
N ILE A 194 16.90 4.30 9.56
CA ILE A 194 15.74 3.41 9.49
C ILE A 194 15.77 2.55 10.76
N PRO A 195 14.86 2.78 11.74
CA PRO A 195 14.91 2.09 13.01
C PRO A 195 14.84 0.56 12.86
N GLY A 196 15.82 -0.13 13.44
CA GLY A 196 15.94 -1.60 13.38
C GLY A 196 16.63 -2.11 12.12
N VAL A 197 16.67 -1.34 11.02
CA VAL A 197 17.34 -1.75 9.78
C VAL A 197 18.76 -1.21 9.72
N SER A 198 18.96 0.07 10.06
CA SER A 198 20.29 0.70 10.04
C SER A 198 21.26 0.00 11.00
N GLU A 199 20.79 -0.39 12.18
CA GLU A 199 21.58 -1.13 13.17
C GLU A 199 21.89 -2.55 12.68
N GLU A 200 20.91 -3.27 12.13
CA GLU A 200 21.11 -4.60 11.56
C GLU A 200 22.13 -4.59 10.42
N ARG A 201 22.04 -3.59 9.52
CA ARG A 201 22.99 -3.40 8.42
C ARG A 201 24.40 -3.11 8.93
N THR A 202 24.53 -2.19 9.88
CA THR A 202 25.83 -1.85 10.48
C THR A 202 26.46 -3.08 11.15
N LEU A 203 25.66 -3.85 11.89
CA LEU A 203 26.12 -5.08 12.54
C LEU A 203 26.55 -6.14 11.51
N ALA A 204 25.83 -6.30 10.41
CA ALA A 204 26.18 -7.22 9.33
C ALA A 204 27.49 -6.82 8.65
N GLU A 205 27.69 -5.53 8.36
CA GLU A 205 28.93 -4.99 7.80
C GLU A 205 30.12 -5.22 8.75
N MET A 206 29.96 -4.94 10.05
CA MET A 206 30.98 -5.22 11.06
C MET A 206 31.34 -6.71 11.14
N LYS A 207 30.36 -7.61 11.15
CA LYS A 207 30.59 -9.07 11.15
C LYS A 207 31.39 -9.51 9.92
N ARG A 208 31.02 -9.01 8.73
CA ARG A 208 31.73 -9.31 7.48
C ARG A 208 33.18 -8.82 7.51
N MET A 209 33.42 -7.62 8.05
CA MET A 209 34.78 -7.09 8.20
C MET A 209 35.62 -7.94 9.16
N LEU A 210 35.04 -8.36 10.29
CA LEU A 210 35.71 -9.23 11.26
C LEU A 210 36.02 -10.61 10.68
N GLU A 211 35.08 -11.24 9.96
CA GLU A 211 35.31 -12.52 9.28
C GLU A 211 36.45 -12.41 8.28
N LYS A 212 36.46 -11.36 7.45
CA LYS A 212 37.52 -11.12 6.47
C LYS A 212 38.88 -10.86 7.13
N HIS A 213 38.89 -10.16 8.26
CA HIS A 213 40.11 -9.96 9.05
C HIS A 213 40.62 -11.25 9.68
N LEU A 214 39.74 -12.13 10.17
CA LEU A 214 40.13 -13.45 10.68
C LEU A 214 40.67 -14.37 9.57
N GLU A 215 40.14 -14.26 8.35
CA GLU A 215 40.59 -15.05 7.19
C GLU A 215 41.91 -14.53 6.60
N TYR A 216 42.10 -13.20 6.58
CA TYR A 216 43.31 -12.54 6.07
C TYR A 216 43.82 -11.47 7.06
N PRO A 217 44.52 -11.88 8.13
CA PRO A 217 44.89 -10.98 9.24
C PRO A 217 45.90 -9.87 8.89
N VAL A 218 46.42 -9.78 7.65
CA VAL A 218 47.58 -8.92 7.31
C VAL A 218 47.30 -7.81 6.29
N ASP A 219 46.15 -7.75 5.60
CA ASP A 219 45.98 -6.87 4.42
C ASP A 219 44.97 -5.70 4.55
N TYR A 220 44.55 -5.31 5.76
CA TYR A 220 43.63 -4.16 5.90
C TYR A 220 43.92 -3.30 7.13
N LEU A 221 45.05 -2.59 7.11
CA LEU A 221 45.02 -1.22 7.60
C LEU A 221 44.38 -0.40 6.49
N PRO A 222 43.34 0.41 6.74
CA PRO A 222 42.87 1.35 5.72
C PRO A 222 44.09 2.18 5.31
N SER A 223 44.48 2.07 4.03
CA SER A 223 45.42 3.03 3.46
C SER A 223 44.89 4.40 3.82
N GLN A 224 45.76 5.20 4.42
CA GLN A 224 45.45 6.54 4.92
C GLN A 224 44.51 7.25 3.97
N VAL A 225 43.43 7.78 4.54
CA VAL A 225 42.51 8.71 3.90
C VAL A 225 43.33 9.66 3.03
N GLU A 226 43.24 9.55 1.71
CA GLU A 226 43.62 10.65 0.83
C GLU A 226 42.59 11.74 1.14
N GLU A 227 43.06 12.77 1.86
CA GLU A 227 42.37 14.04 1.98
C GLU A 227 42.05 14.52 0.57
N ALA A 228 40.77 14.44 0.19
CA ALA A 228 40.27 15.17 -0.95
C ALA A 228 40.41 16.66 -0.61
N VAL A 229 41.49 17.26 -1.11
CA VAL A 229 41.70 18.71 -1.13
C VAL A 229 40.58 19.32 -1.99
N PRO A 230 39.88 20.37 -1.52
CA PRO A 230 38.85 21.01 -2.30
C PRO A 230 39.46 21.96 -3.34
N ASP A 231 39.01 21.85 -4.59
CA ASP A 231 39.02 22.91 -5.61
C ASP A 231 37.58 23.19 -6.06
#